data_AF-A0A239ECJ9-F1
#
_entry.id   AF-A0A239ECJ9-F1
#
_cell.length_a   1.000
_cell.length_b   1.000
_cell.length_c   1.000
_cell.angle_alpha   90.00
_cell.angle_beta   90.00
_cell.angle_gamma   90.00
#
_symmetry.space_group_name_H-M   'P 1'
#
loop_
_entity.id
_entity.type
_entity.pdbx_description
1 polymer ?
#
loop_
_entity_poly.entity_id
_entity_poly.type
_entity_poly.pdbx_seq_one_letter_code
_entity_poly.pdbx_strand_id
1 'polypeptide(L)'
;MIVVPVLSLRVLTGKEIDLGAGYNAIQLLIQEFFADETAVWDLKVQLALASEDNHQEESAFPNEKADKPWPEEQSPWPTVATITVRPQNSYSDARQTFVDEQMSFTPWHKLAIHRPLGGIMRAGRKAYEDAAKYRSQRNARTIVESVSADTIPA
;
A
#
# COMPACT_ATOMS: atom_id res chain seq x y z
N MET A 1 10.56 -0.32 -2.86
CA MET A 1 10.05 0.48 -1.71
C MET A 1 9.56 -0.49 -0.67
N ILE A 2 9.88 -0.26 0.59
CA ILE A 2 9.40 -1.05 1.72
C ILE A 2 8.90 -0.12 2.82
N VAL A 3 8.00 -0.63 3.65
CA VAL A 3 7.46 0.06 4.82
C VAL A 3 7.88 -0.76 6.04
N VAL A 4 8.71 -0.19 6.91
CA VAL A 4 9.33 -0.90 8.03
C VAL A 4 8.73 -0.40 9.34
N PRO A 5 8.10 -1.26 10.16
CA PRO A 5 7.56 -0.84 11.45
C PRO A 5 8.68 -0.33 12.35
N VAL A 6 8.41 0.76 13.09
CA VAL A 6 9.30 1.19 14.18
C VAL A 6 8.95 0.43 15.47
N LEU A 7 9.64 0.72 16.57
CA LEU A 7 9.57 -0.04 17.83
C LEU A 7 8.14 -0.36 18.31
N SER A 8 7.20 0.58 18.22
CA SER A 8 5.83 0.40 18.73
C SER A 8 5.07 -0.75 18.06
N LEU A 9 5.35 -1.02 16.78
CA LEU A 9 4.73 -2.12 16.04
C LEU A 9 5.59 -3.38 16.00
N ARG A 10 6.92 -3.23 16.11
CA ARG A 10 7.84 -4.38 16.12
C ARG A 10 7.59 -5.35 17.27
N VAL A 11 7.06 -4.87 18.39
CA VAL A 11 6.67 -5.72 19.53
C VAL A 11 5.56 -6.71 19.17
N LEU A 12 4.80 -6.46 18.11
CA LEU A 12 3.74 -7.35 17.63
C LEU A 12 4.27 -8.43 16.67
N THR A 13 5.51 -8.30 16.17
CA THR A 13 6.10 -9.27 15.25
C THR A 13 6.19 -10.65 15.90
N GLY A 14 5.62 -11.65 15.23
CA GLY A 14 5.63 -13.04 15.71
C GLY A 14 4.63 -13.35 16.82
N LYS A 15 3.80 -12.38 17.25
CA LYS A 15 2.67 -12.69 18.12
C LYS A 15 1.63 -13.50 17.35
N GLU A 16 1.21 -14.62 17.94
CA GLU A 16 0.13 -15.44 17.41
C GLU A 16 -1.21 -14.71 17.58
N ILE A 17 -2.09 -14.89 16.60
CA ILE A 17 -3.44 -14.35 16.60
C ILE A 17 -4.40 -15.52 16.73
N ASP A 18 -5.23 -15.51 17.76
CA ASP A 18 -6.33 -16.46 17.88
C ASP A 18 -7.48 -16.06 16.93
N LEU A 19 -7.67 -16.85 15.87
CA LEU A 19 -8.76 -16.66 14.91
C LEU A 19 -10.09 -17.26 15.40
N GLY A 20 -10.11 -17.89 16.59
CA GLY A 20 -11.28 -18.51 17.21
C GLY A 20 -12.41 -17.53 17.57
N ALA A 21 -12.12 -16.22 17.61
CA ALA A 21 -13.11 -15.16 17.81
C ALA A 21 -13.99 -14.86 16.58
N GLY A 22 -13.74 -15.50 15.42
CA GLY A 22 -14.58 -15.43 14.22
C GLY A 22 -13.91 -14.76 13.01
N TYR A 23 -14.65 -14.67 11.90
CA TYR A 23 -14.17 -14.21 10.58
C TYR A 23 -13.46 -12.84 10.60
N ASN A 24 -13.82 -11.97 11.56
CA ASN A 24 -13.33 -10.60 11.67
C ASN A 24 -12.18 -10.43 12.68
N ALA A 25 -11.54 -11.50 13.17
CA ALA A 25 -10.53 -11.42 14.24
C ALA A 25 -9.43 -10.37 13.98
N ILE A 26 -8.89 -10.29 12.76
CA ILE A 26 -7.88 -9.28 12.39
C ILE A 26 -8.45 -7.86 12.41
N GLN A 27 -9.67 -7.67 11.91
CA GLN A 27 -10.34 -6.35 11.95
C GLN A 27 -10.53 -5.88 13.39
N LEU A 28 -10.98 -6.76 14.28
CA LEU A 28 -11.17 -6.44 15.70
C LEU A 28 -9.85 -6.05 16.37
N LEU A 29 -8.76 -6.76 16.09
CA LEU A 29 -7.43 -6.41 16.60
C LEU A 29 -6.93 -5.06 16.08
N ILE A 30 -7.20 -4.74 14.81
CA ILE A 30 -6.87 -3.43 14.23
C ILE A 30 -7.71 -2.32 14.90
N GLN A 31 -8.99 -2.58 15.19
CA GLN A 31 -9.85 -1.64 15.94
C GLN A 31 -9.34 -1.43 17.37
N GLU A 32 -9.02 -2.52 18.08
CA GLU A 32 -8.50 -2.46 19.44
C GLU A 32 -7.17 -1.69 19.49
N PHE A 33 -6.25 -1.99 18.57
CA PHE A 33 -4.98 -1.28 18.48
C PHE A 33 -5.20 0.22 18.24
N PHE A 34 -5.92 0.59 17.17
CA PHE A 34 -6.08 2.00 16.80
C PHE A 34 -7.04 2.78 17.70
N ALA A 35 -7.71 2.15 18.67
CA ALA A 35 -8.49 2.86 19.67
C ALA A 35 -7.61 3.89 20.42
N ASP A 36 -6.40 3.47 20.82
CA ASP A 36 -5.50 4.28 21.66
C ASP A 36 -4.04 4.31 21.17
N GLU A 37 -3.63 3.41 20.27
CA GLU A 37 -2.24 3.29 19.85
C GLU A 37 -1.90 4.07 18.57
N THR A 38 -0.64 4.51 18.49
CA THR A 38 -0.07 5.11 17.28
C THR A 38 0.81 4.11 16.55
N ALA A 39 0.51 3.89 15.27
CA ALA A 39 1.33 3.09 14.38
C ALA A 39 2.30 3.98 13.59
N VAL A 40 3.59 3.65 13.61
CA VAL A 40 4.63 4.40 12.91
C VAL A 40 5.50 3.46 12.08
N TRP A 41 5.78 3.86 10.84
CA TRP A 41 6.65 3.14 9.93
C TRP A 41 7.65 4.07 9.25
N ASP A 42 8.84 3.55 8.99
CA ASP A 42 9.79 4.16 8.06
C ASP A 42 9.46 3.73 6.63
N LEU A 43 9.30 4.70 5.74
CA LEU A 43 9.25 4.49 4.30
C LEU A 43 10.67 4.47 3.77
N LYS A 44 11.08 3.35 3.16
CA LYS A 44 12.42 3.18 2.59
C LYS A 44 12.36 2.84 1.12
N VAL A 45 13.33 3.34 0.35
CA VAL A 45 13.42 3.10 -1.10
C VAL A 45 14.81 2.61 -1.47
N GLN A 46 14.91 1.83 -2.54
CA GLN A 46 16.16 1.54 -3.23
C GLN A 46 16.22 2.42 -4.48
N LEU A 47 17.40 2.93 -4.81
CA LEU A 47 17.62 3.79 -5.95
C LEU A 47 18.51 3.04 -6.95
N ALA A 48 18.02 2.87 -8.17
CA ALA A 48 18.84 2.34 -9.25
C ALA A 48 19.87 3.41 -9.62
N LEU A 49 21.08 3.29 -9.08
CA LEU A 49 22.21 4.14 -9.41
C LEU A 49 22.72 3.71 -10.79
N ALA A 50 22.67 4.62 -11.77
CA ALA A 50 22.76 4.29 -13.19
C ALA A 50 24.01 3.48 -13.58
N SER A 51 23.80 2.34 -14.24
CA SER A 51 24.49 2.04 -15.50
C SER A 51 23.46 2.25 -16.61
N GLU A 52 23.81 3.01 -17.65
CA GLU A 52 22.90 3.33 -18.75
C GLU A 52 22.40 2.03 -19.42
N ASP A 53 21.09 1.95 -19.66
CA ASP A 53 20.33 0.78 -20.13
C ASP A 53 20.09 -0.39 -19.14
N ASN A 54 19.24 -0.12 -18.13
CA ASN A 54 18.66 -1.15 -17.23
C ASN A 54 17.58 -2.05 -17.87
N HIS A 55 17.49 -2.09 -19.20
CA HIS A 55 16.59 -3.00 -19.93
C HIS A 55 17.19 -4.38 -20.17
N GLN A 56 18.44 -4.61 -19.75
CA GLN A 56 19.15 -5.88 -19.91
C GLN A 56 18.79 -6.87 -18.80
N GLU A 57 18.63 -8.15 -19.15
CA GLU A 57 18.31 -9.24 -18.20
C GLU A 57 19.38 -9.46 -17.12
N GLU A 58 20.57 -8.87 -17.31
CA GLU A 58 21.75 -8.96 -16.44
C GLU A 58 22.03 -7.65 -15.65
N SER A 59 21.12 -6.66 -15.68
CA SER A 59 21.24 -5.49 -14.79
C SER A 59 21.18 -5.91 -13.32
N ALA A 60 21.99 -5.26 -12.47
CA ALA A 60 21.93 -5.41 -11.01
C ALA A 60 20.61 -4.87 -10.41
N PHE A 61 19.87 -4.05 -11.17
CA PHE A 61 18.61 -3.41 -10.76
C PHE A 61 17.47 -3.74 -11.75
N PRO A 62 17.13 -5.04 -11.93
CA PRO A 62 16.14 -5.42 -12.93
C PRO A 62 14.75 -4.91 -12.51
N ASN A 63 14.10 -4.12 -13.37
CA ASN A 63 12.74 -3.64 -13.16
C ASN A 63 11.67 -4.57 -13.78
N GLU A 64 12.07 -5.52 -14.63
CA GLU A 64 11.19 -6.51 -15.28
C GLU A 64 11.19 -7.89 -14.57
N LYS A 65 12.02 -8.10 -13.53
CA LYS A 65 12.13 -9.38 -12.79
C LYS A 65 11.74 -9.17 -11.32
N ALA A 66 10.47 -9.44 -10.98
CA ALA A 66 9.93 -9.19 -9.64
C ALA A 66 10.41 -10.19 -8.57
N ASP A 67 11.02 -11.31 -8.98
CA ASP A 67 11.56 -12.37 -8.13
C ASP A 67 13.03 -12.16 -7.75
N LYS A 68 13.71 -11.16 -8.35
CA LYS A 68 15.12 -10.87 -8.11
C LYS A 68 15.27 -9.66 -7.17
N PRO A 69 15.67 -9.84 -5.91
CA PRO A 69 15.97 -8.72 -5.03
C PRO A 69 17.19 -7.95 -5.54
N TRP A 70 17.21 -6.62 -5.36
CA TRP A 70 18.36 -5.79 -5.70
C TRP A 70 19.41 -5.88 -4.59
N PRO A 71 20.72 -5.95 -4.91
CA PRO A 71 21.78 -6.02 -3.91
C PRO A 71 21.79 -4.79 -2.99
N GLU A 72 21.67 -5.01 -1.67
CA GLU A 72 21.60 -3.91 -0.69
C GLU A 72 22.93 -3.16 -0.54
N GLU A 73 24.05 -3.82 -0.84
CA GLU A 73 25.38 -3.20 -0.83
C GLU A 73 25.53 -2.15 -1.94
N GLN A 74 24.82 -2.31 -3.07
CA GLN A 74 24.86 -1.40 -4.20
C GLN A 74 23.72 -0.38 -4.18
N SER A 75 22.57 -0.77 -3.61
CA SER A 75 21.45 0.12 -3.36
C SER A 75 20.93 -0.11 -1.93
N PRO A 76 21.43 0.63 -0.94
CA PRO A 76 20.93 0.52 0.43
C PRO A 76 19.47 1.02 0.54
N TRP A 77 18.87 0.86 1.71
CA TRP A 77 17.51 1.30 2.05
C TRP A 77 17.51 2.60 2.89
N PRO A 78 17.79 3.79 2.33
CA PRO A 78 17.59 5.04 3.06
C PRO A 78 16.11 5.23 3.42
N THR A 79 15.87 5.74 4.63
CA THR A 79 14.56 6.26 5.03
C THR A 79 14.32 7.59 4.32
N VAL A 80 13.21 7.69 3.60
CA VAL A 80 12.81 8.91 2.87
C VAL A 80 11.60 9.60 3.46
N ALA A 81 10.81 8.89 4.28
CA ALA A 81 9.69 9.46 5.01
C ALA A 81 9.33 8.61 6.23
N THR A 82 8.51 9.17 7.11
CA THR A 82 7.86 8.45 8.21
C THR A 82 6.35 8.51 8.00
N ILE A 83 5.69 7.36 8.05
CA ILE A 83 4.24 7.24 8.02
C ILE A 83 3.76 7.10 9.46
N THR A 84 2.89 8.02 9.88
CA THR A 84 2.30 8.01 11.22
C THR A 84 0.79 7.91 11.11
N VAL A 85 0.22 6.87 11.69
CA VAL A 85 -1.23 6.68 11.81
C VAL A 85 -1.57 6.79 13.30
N ARG A 86 -2.26 7.88 13.64
CA ARG A 86 -2.68 8.21 15.01
C ARG A 86 -3.91 7.39 15.43
N PRO A 87 -4.22 7.35 16.74
CA PRO A 87 -5.43 6.71 17.24
C PRO A 87 -6.66 7.28 16.53
N GLN A 88 -7.55 6.40 16.11
CA GLN A 88 -8.76 6.72 15.36
C GLN A 88 -9.74 5.55 15.41
N ASN A 89 -11.02 5.83 15.16
CA ASN A 89 -11.93 4.76 14.78
C ASN A 89 -11.51 4.20 13.41
N SER A 90 -10.91 3.01 13.41
CA SER A 90 -10.42 2.38 12.19
C SER A 90 -11.53 1.69 11.38
N TYR A 91 -12.74 1.56 11.93
CA TYR A 91 -13.86 0.90 11.25
C TYR A 91 -15.23 1.43 11.66
N SER A 92 -16.07 1.62 10.65
CA SER A 92 -17.53 1.65 10.76
C SER A 92 -18.09 1.05 9.48
N ASP A 93 -19.33 0.57 9.51
CA ASP A 93 -19.97 0.03 8.30
C ASP A 93 -20.04 1.09 7.19
N ALA A 94 -20.21 2.36 7.56
CA ALA A 94 -20.20 3.49 6.64
C ALA A 94 -18.81 3.70 6.02
N ARG A 95 -17.74 3.66 6.82
CA ARG A 95 -16.36 3.78 6.35
C ARG A 95 -15.97 2.61 5.45
N GLN A 96 -16.29 1.38 5.85
CA GLN A 96 -16.03 0.19 5.05
C GLN A 96 -16.73 0.29 3.70
N THR A 97 -18.04 0.58 3.71
CA THR A 97 -18.80 0.76 2.47
C THR A 97 -18.20 1.87 1.61
N PHE A 98 -17.77 2.98 2.19
CA PHE A 98 -17.15 4.06 1.42
C PHE A 98 -15.84 3.63 0.77
N VAL A 99 -14.94 2.99 1.52
CA VAL A 99 -13.64 2.53 1.00
C VAL A 99 -13.81 1.42 -0.03
N ASP A 100 -14.61 0.40 0.27
CA ASP A 100 -14.74 -0.80 -0.56
C ASP A 100 -15.57 -0.55 -1.83
N GLU A 101 -16.57 0.34 -1.75
CA GLU A 101 -17.53 0.57 -2.83
C GLU A 101 -17.32 1.87 -3.60
N GLN A 102 -16.75 2.89 -2.97
CA GLN A 102 -16.66 4.23 -3.56
C GLN A 102 -15.21 4.69 -3.77
N MET A 103 -14.20 4.08 -3.14
CA MET A 103 -12.80 4.41 -3.46
C MET A 103 -12.22 3.44 -4.49
N SER A 104 -11.15 3.86 -5.18
CA SER A 104 -10.37 2.97 -6.05
C SER A 104 -8.89 3.25 -5.89
N PHE A 105 -8.09 2.20 -5.73
CA PHE A 105 -6.64 2.29 -5.62
C PHE A 105 -5.99 1.74 -6.88
N THR A 106 -5.07 2.50 -7.47
CA THR A 106 -4.31 2.07 -8.65
C THR A 106 -2.90 2.66 -8.61
N PRO A 107 -1.86 1.90 -8.97
CA PRO A 107 -0.49 2.43 -9.10
C PRO A 107 -0.36 3.55 -10.14
N TRP A 108 -1.35 3.70 -11.02
CA TRP A 108 -1.39 4.73 -12.06
C TRP A 108 -2.03 6.04 -11.58
N HIS A 109 -2.58 6.08 -10.36
CA HIS A 109 -2.94 7.33 -9.71
C HIS A 109 -1.69 7.90 -9.02
N LYS A 110 -0.95 8.72 -9.78
CA LYS A 110 0.42 9.12 -9.43
C LYS A 110 0.77 10.49 -10.00
N LEU A 111 1.83 11.10 -9.47
CA LEU A 111 2.47 12.29 -10.06
C LEU A 111 3.22 11.94 -11.35
N ALA A 112 3.30 12.85 -12.32
CA ALA A 112 3.99 12.64 -13.59
C ALA A 112 5.38 11.96 -13.43
N ILE A 113 6.18 12.46 -12.49
CA ILE A 113 7.53 11.97 -12.15
C ILE A 113 7.59 10.56 -11.52
N HIS A 114 6.50 10.08 -10.92
CA HIS A 114 6.42 8.74 -10.29
C HIS A 114 5.81 7.70 -11.24
N ARG A 115 6.09 7.79 -12.53
CA ARG A 115 5.52 6.88 -13.53
C ARG A 115 5.92 5.43 -13.20
N PRO A 116 4.96 4.48 -13.08
CA PRO A 116 5.29 3.07 -12.89
C PRO A 116 6.15 2.55 -14.04
N LEU A 117 7.21 1.83 -13.70
CA LEU A 117 8.15 1.19 -14.62
C LEU A 117 7.85 -0.31 -14.74
N GLY A 118 8.42 -0.96 -15.74
CA GLY A 118 8.17 -2.38 -16.01
C GLY A 118 6.92 -2.68 -16.87
N GLY A 119 6.99 -3.75 -17.65
CA GLY A 119 5.93 -4.24 -18.53
C GLY A 119 4.71 -4.70 -17.75
N ILE A 120 4.90 -5.37 -16.60
CA ILE A 120 3.81 -5.81 -15.72
C ILE A 120 2.97 -4.61 -15.25
N MET A 121 3.62 -3.55 -14.75
CA MET A 121 2.91 -2.35 -14.30
C MET A 121 2.18 -1.65 -15.45
N ARG A 122 2.81 -1.56 -16.63
CA ARG A 122 2.21 -0.97 -17.85
C ARG A 122 0.99 -1.75 -18.32
N ALA A 123 1.08 -3.08 -18.38
CA ALA A 123 -0.04 -3.94 -18.73
C ALA A 123 -1.20 -3.81 -17.71
N GLY A 124 -0.86 -3.67 -16.43
CA GLY A 124 -1.84 -3.52 -15.35
C GLY A 124 -2.71 -2.27 -15.45
N ARG A 125 -2.28 -1.20 -16.16
CA ARG A 125 -3.02 0.07 -16.22
C ARG A 125 -4.48 -0.11 -16.62
N LYS A 126 -4.72 -0.74 -17.76
CA LYS A 126 -6.06 -0.96 -18.29
C LYS A 126 -6.86 -1.91 -17.40
N ALA A 127 -6.21 -2.92 -16.81
CA ALA A 127 -6.87 -3.86 -15.91
C ALA A 127 -7.42 -3.16 -14.66
N TYR A 128 -6.65 -2.27 -14.01
CA TYR A 128 -7.14 -1.50 -12.87
C TYR A 128 -8.29 -0.57 -13.26
N GLU A 129 -8.18 0.13 -14.40
CA GLU A 129 -9.22 1.04 -14.91
C GLU A 129 -10.53 0.27 -15.21
N ASP A 130 -10.44 -0.89 -15.85
CA ASP A 130 -11.59 -1.71 -16.19
C ASP A 130 -12.21 -2.38 -14.95
N ALA A 131 -11.39 -2.85 -14.00
CA ALA A 131 -11.87 -3.42 -12.73
C ALA A 131 -12.63 -2.39 -11.89
N ALA A 132 -12.12 -1.16 -11.80
CA ALA A 132 -12.80 -0.06 -11.11
C ALA A 132 -14.15 0.28 -11.75
N LYS A 133 -14.19 0.39 -13.09
CA LYS A 133 -15.44 0.62 -13.84
C LYS A 133 -16.44 -0.53 -13.68
N TYR A 134 -15.97 -1.77 -13.74
CA TYR A 134 -16.83 -2.93 -13.58
C TYR A 134 -17.47 -2.96 -12.19
N ARG A 135 -16.68 -2.75 -11.13
CA ARG A 135 -17.19 -2.71 -9.74
C ARG A 135 -18.20 -1.59 -9.54
N SER A 136 -17.89 -0.37 -10.00
CA SER A 136 -18.79 0.77 -9.86
C SER A 136 -20.15 0.55 -10.55
N GLN A 137 -20.12 -0.02 -11.76
CA GLN A 137 -21.34 -0.38 -12.49
C GLN A 137 -22.12 -1.51 -11.81
N ARG A 138 -21.43 -2.58 -11.40
CA ARG A 138 -22.07 -3.78 -10.83
C ARG A 138 -22.70 -3.53 -9.47
N ASN A 139 -22.11 -2.64 -8.68
CA ASN A 139 -22.57 -2.32 -7.34
C ASN A 139 -23.46 -1.08 -7.32
N ALA A 140 -23.67 -0.43 -8.49
CA ALA A 140 -24.43 0.81 -8.64
C ALA A 140 -23.92 1.93 -7.70
N ARG A 141 -22.59 2.06 -7.62
CA ARG A 141 -21.90 3.05 -6.77
C ARG A 141 -20.98 3.90 -7.64
N THR A 142 -20.91 5.19 -7.34
CA THR A 142 -19.98 6.10 -8.01
C THR A 142 -18.65 6.06 -7.28
N ILE A 143 -17.55 5.95 -8.03
CA ILE A 143 -16.21 6.11 -7.46
C ILE A 143 -15.97 7.59 -7.19
N VAL A 144 -15.54 7.91 -5.98
CA VAL A 144 -15.26 9.25 -5.50
C VAL A 144 -13.77 9.35 -5.18
N GLU A 145 -13.13 10.42 -5.66
CA GLU A 145 -11.76 10.74 -5.29
C GLU A 145 -11.74 11.46 -3.94
N SER A 146 -11.01 10.91 -2.97
CA SER A 146 -10.88 11.50 -1.64
C SER A 146 -9.78 12.55 -1.63
N VAL A 147 -10.15 13.81 -1.44
CA VAL A 147 -9.21 14.94 -1.41
C VAL A 147 -8.78 15.34 0.01
N SER A 148 -9.46 14.84 1.05
CA SER A 148 -9.10 15.00 2.46
C SER A 148 -9.52 13.76 3.27
N ALA A 149 -8.90 13.56 4.43
CA ALA A 149 -9.36 12.56 5.39
C ALA A 149 -10.77 12.88 5.92
N ASP A 150 -11.15 14.16 5.96
CA ASP A 150 -12.46 14.61 6.48
C ASP A 150 -13.63 14.18 5.59
N THR A 151 -13.38 13.77 4.33
CA THR A 151 -14.42 13.28 3.42
C THR A 151 -14.72 11.80 3.60
N ILE A 152 -13.92 11.10 4.42
CA ILE A 152 -14.11 9.68 4.70
C ILE A 152 -15.04 9.57 5.93
N PRO A 153 -16.13 8.79 5.85
CA PRO A 153 -17.01 8.58 6.99
C PRO A 153 -16.23 8.09 8.22
N ALA A 154 -16.63 8.59 9.40
CA ALA A 154 -16.03 8.22 10.68
C ALA A 154 -16.06 6.72 10.92
#